data_AF-A0A955BDU6-F1
#
_entry.id   AF-A0A955BDU6-F1
#
_cell.length_a   1.000
_cell.length_b   1.000
_cell.length_c   1.000
_cell.angle_alpha   90.00
_cell.angle_beta   90.00
_cell.angle_gamma   90.00
#
_symmetry.space_group_name_H-M   'P 1'
#
loop_
_entity.id
_entity.type
_entity.pdbx_description
1 polymer ?
#
loop_
_entity_poly.entity_id
_entity_poly.type
_entity_poly.pdbx_seq_one_letter_code
_entity_poly.pdbx_strand_id
1 'polypeptide(L)'
;CLCIEPEPGCFVQRTSDMIAWFEDYVLPGSNEEIVRRYLQVCHDVCHAAVMFEPQADVLRQYQAAGIGVGKVQVSSAVRAPLADYSGDERTATLDQLRSFAEDRYLHQTVVAAAGARVERFFEDLPLALAESERGELLDAEWRIHFHVPIYLERFGRLQATREQIEQCLAAARQHAAVEHYEVETYAWGVLPDALKQPTLAAGIAAELNWFRELAGRMNP
;
A
#
# COMPACT_ATOMS: atom_id res chain seq x y z
N CYS A 1 20.55 -1.05 9.68
CA CYS A 1 19.97 -2.37 9.34
C CYS A 1 19.68 -2.37 7.84
N LEU A 2 19.67 -3.55 7.22
CA LEU A 2 19.06 -3.79 5.91
C LEU A 2 17.58 -4.10 6.15
N CYS A 3 16.69 -3.47 5.39
CA CYS A 3 15.25 -3.66 5.51
C CYS A 3 14.71 -4.33 4.25
N ILE A 4 14.09 -5.50 4.38
CA ILE A 4 13.45 -6.23 3.27
C ILE A 4 11.99 -5.83 3.21
N GLU A 5 11.50 -5.57 2.02
CA GLU A 5 10.14 -5.09 1.76
C GLU A 5 9.30 -6.21 1.15
N PRO A 6 8.15 -6.56 1.75
CA PRO A 6 7.12 -7.33 1.05
C PRO A 6 6.50 -6.48 -0.07
N GLU A 7 6.33 -7.06 -1.26
CA GLU A 7 5.77 -6.37 -2.43
C GLU A 7 4.67 -7.21 -3.10
N PRO A 8 3.52 -6.63 -3.47
CA PRO A 8 2.45 -7.35 -4.18
C PRO A 8 2.96 -8.07 -5.43
N GLY A 9 2.67 -9.37 -5.54
CA GLY A 9 3.09 -10.19 -6.68
C GLY A 9 4.51 -10.76 -6.61
N CYS A 10 5.30 -10.41 -5.59
CA CYS A 10 6.62 -11.00 -5.35
C CYS A 10 6.54 -12.29 -4.51
N PHE A 11 7.69 -12.97 -4.35
CA PHE A 11 7.80 -14.17 -3.51
C PHE A 11 7.43 -13.90 -2.04
N VAL A 12 7.84 -12.74 -1.52
CA VAL A 12 7.38 -12.20 -0.24
C VAL A 12 6.45 -11.04 -0.55
N GLN A 13 5.14 -11.28 -0.46
CA GLN A 13 4.12 -10.28 -0.80
C GLN A 13 3.24 -9.90 0.39
N ARG A 14 3.16 -10.76 1.41
CA ARG A 14 2.41 -10.54 2.65
C ARG A 14 3.28 -10.63 3.88
N THR A 15 2.73 -10.16 4.99
CA THR A 15 3.32 -10.29 6.32
C THR A 15 3.61 -11.75 6.68
N SER A 16 2.68 -12.66 6.37
CA SER A 16 2.85 -14.09 6.61
C SER A 16 4.04 -14.67 5.84
N ASP A 17 4.24 -14.23 4.60
CA ASP A 17 5.33 -14.72 3.75
C ASP A 17 6.67 -14.24 4.29
N MET A 18 6.73 -13.00 4.78
CA MET A 18 7.93 -12.44 5.39
C MET A 18 8.31 -13.20 6.67
N ILE A 19 7.34 -13.49 7.53
CA ILE A 19 7.56 -14.26 8.76
C ILE A 19 8.06 -15.67 8.40
N ALA A 20 7.37 -16.36 7.50
CA ALA A 20 7.77 -17.69 7.03
C ALA A 20 9.17 -17.66 6.40
N TRP A 21 9.50 -16.62 5.62
CA TRP A 21 10.82 -16.48 5.03
C TRP A 21 11.93 -16.38 6.09
N PHE A 22 11.72 -15.60 7.14
CA PHE A 22 12.65 -15.54 8.28
C PHE A 22 12.80 -16.90 8.96
N GLU A 23 11.68 -17.54 9.30
CA GLU A 23 11.64 -18.79 10.08
C GLU A 23 12.22 -19.98 9.31
N ASP A 24 11.93 -20.09 8.01
CA ASP A 24 12.28 -21.25 7.20
C ASP A 24 13.66 -21.13 6.55
N TYR A 25 14.13 -19.90 6.25
CA TYR A 25 15.33 -19.71 5.43
C TYR A 25 16.42 -18.85 6.06
N VAL A 26 16.08 -17.82 6.82
CA VAL A 26 17.08 -16.85 7.32
C VAL A 26 17.64 -17.27 8.67
N LEU A 27 16.75 -17.64 9.60
CA LEU A 27 17.11 -17.91 10.99
C LEU A 27 17.78 -19.28 11.20
N PRO A 28 17.36 -20.38 10.53
CA PRO A 28 17.93 -21.70 10.78
C PRO A 28 19.45 -21.74 10.57
N GLY A 29 20.18 -22.20 11.58
CA GLY A 29 21.65 -22.31 11.54
C GLY A 29 22.40 -20.98 11.59
N SER A 30 21.71 -19.85 11.74
CA SER A 30 22.30 -18.51 11.87
C SER A 30 22.57 -18.12 13.33
N ASN A 31 23.20 -16.95 13.53
CA ASN A 31 23.15 -16.26 14.82
C ASN A 31 21.93 -15.33 14.82
N GLU A 32 20.81 -15.80 15.38
CA GLU A 32 19.53 -15.08 15.37
C GLU A 32 19.61 -13.68 15.97
N GLU A 33 20.41 -13.47 17.03
CA GLU A 33 20.56 -12.16 17.65
C GLU A 33 21.16 -11.15 16.67
N ILE A 34 22.20 -11.56 15.92
CA ILE A 34 22.82 -10.73 14.89
C ILE A 34 21.84 -10.50 13.74
N VAL A 35 21.18 -11.56 13.26
CA VAL A 35 20.25 -11.46 12.13
C VAL A 35 19.12 -10.49 12.46
N ARG A 36 18.41 -10.67 13.57
CA ARG A 36 17.26 -9.83 13.95
C ARG A 36 17.65 -8.38 14.22
N ARG A 37 18.90 -8.13 14.61
CA ARG A 37 19.44 -6.78 14.79
C ARG A 37 19.71 -6.06 13.46
N TYR A 38 20.22 -6.77 12.47
CA TYR A 38 20.72 -6.15 11.24
C TYR A 38 19.84 -6.36 10.01
N LEU A 39 18.96 -7.36 10.02
CA LEU A 39 17.97 -7.62 8.99
C LEU A 39 16.57 -7.43 9.58
N GLN A 40 15.85 -6.48 9.00
CA GLN A 40 14.55 -6.01 9.47
C GLN A 40 13.60 -5.87 8.29
N VAL A 41 12.36 -5.45 8.55
CA VAL A 41 11.35 -5.20 7.54
C VAL A 41 11.32 -3.71 7.17
N CYS A 42 11.22 -3.46 5.87
CA CYS A 42 10.68 -2.21 5.34
C CYS A 42 9.17 -2.41 5.24
N HIS A 43 8.41 -1.67 6.05
CA HIS A 43 6.96 -1.73 6.00
C HIS A 43 6.44 -0.64 5.08
N ASP A 44 6.07 -1.02 3.85
CA ASP A 44 5.39 -0.13 2.93
C ASP A 44 3.87 -0.12 3.20
N VAL A 45 3.33 1.07 3.47
CA VAL A 45 1.92 1.26 3.83
C VAL A 45 1.00 0.94 2.65
N CYS A 46 1.39 1.33 1.44
CA CYS A 46 0.66 1.06 0.20
C CYS A 46 0.59 -0.44 -0.09
N HIS A 47 1.70 -1.17 0.03
CA HIS A 47 1.76 -2.61 -0.23
C HIS A 47 0.83 -3.39 0.72
N ALA A 48 0.94 -3.14 2.02
CA ALA A 48 0.04 -3.75 3.01
C ALA A 48 -1.43 -3.37 2.74
N ALA A 49 -1.68 -2.11 2.36
CA ALA A 49 -3.02 -1.67 1.98
C ALA A 49 -3.54 -2.43 0.75
N VAL A 50 -2.78 -2.53 -0.33
CA VAL A 50 -3.14 -3.26 -1.55
C VAL A 50 -3.45 -4.72 -1.24
N MET A 51 -2.66 -5.35 -0.38
CA MET A 51 -2.86 -6.74 0.05
C MET A 51 -3.95 -6.90 1.11
N PHE A 52 -4.72 -5.85 1.41
CA PHE A 52 -5.77 -5.83 2.42
C PHE A 52 -5.30 -6.24 3.84
N GLU A 53 -4.03 -6.07 4.15
CA GLU A 53 -3.48 -6.36 5.47
C GLU A 53 -3.64 -5.13 6.40
N PRO A 54 -4.43 -5.22 7.50
CA PRO A 54 -4.58 -4.11 8.42
C PRO A 54 -3.23 -3.75 9.06
N GLN A 55 -2.85 -2.48 8.98
CA GLN A 55 -1.52 -1.99 9.42
C GLN A 55 -1.17 -2.42 10.85
N ALA A 56 -2.15 -2.34 11.76
CA ALA A 56 -1.97 -2.75 13.16
C ALA A 56 -1.74 -4.25 13.31
N ASP A 57 -2.39 -5.07 12.48
CA ASP A 57 -2.22 -6.52 12.49
C ASP A 57 -0.85 -6.91 11.93
N VAL A 58 -0.39 -6.24 10.88
CA VAL A 58 0.93 -6.44 10.29
C VAL A 58 2.04 -6.16 11.31
N LEU A 59 2.05 -4.96 11.90
CA LEU A 59 3.11 -4.55 12.83
C LEU A 59 3.09 -5.39 14.11
N ARG A 60 1.90 -5.78 14.60
CA ARG A 60 1.77 -6.70 15.75
C ARG A 60 2.34 -8.09 15.42
N GLN A 61 2.11 -8.60 14.22
CA GLN A 61 2.64 -9.91 13.80
C GLN A 61 4.17 -9.90 13.70
N TYR A 62 4.76 -8.85 13.10
CA TYR A 62 6.23 -8.71 13.09
C TYR A 62 6.81 -8.63 14.51
N GLN A 63 6.19 -7.85 15.39
CA GLN A 63 6.59 -7.77 16.79
C GLN A 63 6.52 -9.15 17.48
N ALA A 64 5.43 -9.89 17.29
CA ALA A 64 5.22 -11.21 17.87
C ALA A 64 6.24 -12.25 17.35
N ALA A 65 6.63 -12.14 16.07
CA ALA A 65 7.67 -12.98 15.46
C ALA A 65 9.11 -12.55 15.84
N GLY A 66 9.27 -11.47 16.61
CA GLY A 66 10.57 -10.90 16.96
C GLY A 66 11.32 -10.32 15.74
N ILE A 67 10.60 -9.88 14.72
CA ILE A 67 11.13 -9.26 13.50
C ILE A 67 10.95 -7.75 13.65
N GLY A 68 12.06 -7.01 13.61
CA GLY A 68 12.02 -5.54 13.72
C GLY A 68 11.52 -4.89 12.43
N VAL A 69 10.83 -3.76 12.56
CA VAL A 69 10.54 -2.85 11.45
C VAL A 69 11.54 -1.70 11.53
N GLY A 70 12.45 -1.62 10.56
CA GLY A 70 13.54 -0.64 10.55
C GLY A 70 13.24 0.61 9.73
N LYS A 71 12.31 0.50 8.77
CA LYS A 71 11.87 1.59 7.89
C LYS A 71 10.36 1.45 7.65
N VAL A 72 9.67 2.57 7.56
CA VAL A 72 8.31 2.65 7.02
C VAL A 72 8.32 3.52 5.77
N GLN A 73 7.79 2.99 4.66
CA GLN A 73 7.48 3.79 3.48
C GLN A 73 6.06 4.33 3.62
N VAL A 74 5.97 5.65 3.65
CA VAL A 74 4.73 6.42 3.75
C VAL A 74 4.25 6.68 2.33
N SER A 75 3.43 5.75 1.86
CA SER A 75 2.91 5.66 0.50
C SER A 75 1.38 5.43 0.54
N SER A 76 0.71 5.65 -0.58
CA SER A 76 -0.75 5.55 -0.69
C SER A 76 -1.16 4.97 -2.04
N ALA A 77 -2.07 4.00 -2.03
CA ALA A 77 -2.58 3.31 -3.20
C ALA A 77 -3.84 3.99 -3.76
N VAL A 78 -4.24 3.62 -4.97
CA VAL A 78 -5.57 3.94 -5.52
C VAL A 78 -6.59 2.93 -4.98
N ARG A 79 -7.73 3.44 -4.49
CA ARG A 79 -8.88 2.66 -4.01
C ARG A 79 -10.12 2.97 -4.86
N ALA A 80 -10.75 1.94 -5.41
CA ALA A 80 -12.04 2.04 -6.09
C ALA A 80 -13.12 1.27 -5.31
N PRO A 81 -14.02 1.96 -4.60
CA PRO A 81 -15.10 1.32 -3.85
C PRO A 81 -16.30 1.04 -4.76
N LEU A 82 -16.16 0.13 -5.74
CA LEU A 82 -17.23 -0.11 -6.73
C LEU A 82 -18.53 -0.64 -6.10
N ALA A 83 -18.43 -1.34 -4.98
CA ALA A 83 -19.58 -1.77 -4.18
C ALA A 83 -20.47 -0.59 -3.73
N ASP A 84 -19.89 0.59 -3.48
CA ASP A 84 -20.60 1.79 -3.03
C ASP A 84 -21.30 2.55 -4.17
N TYR A 85 -21.03 2.17 -5.43
CA TYR A 85 -21.57 2.83 -6.62
C TYR A 85 -22.57 1.93 -7.36
N SER A 86 -23.38 2.50 -8.26
CA SER A 86 -24.35 1.74 -9.07
C SER A 86 -24.46 2.27 -10.50
N GLY A 87 -24.87 1.41 -11.44
CA GLY A 87 -25.13 1.78 -12.84
C GLY A 87 -23.99 2.57 -13.48
N ASP A 88 -24.32 3.74 -14.04
CA ASP A 88 -23.39 4.64 -14.72
C ASP A 88 -22.22 5.09 -13.83
N GLU A 89 -22.38 5.12 -12.51
CA GLU A 89 -21.31 5.50 -11.59
C GLU A 89 -20.20 4.45 -11.53
N ARG A 90 -20.56 3.15 -11.61
CA ARG A 90 -19.56 2.08 -11.70
C ARG A 90 -18.80 2.17 -13.02
N THR A 91 -19.51 2.36 -14.13
CA THR A 91 -18.90 2.54 -15.45
C THR A 91 -17.92 3.70 -15.45
N ALA A 92 -18.34 4.87 -14.95
CA ALA A 92 -17.47 6.05 -14.86
C ALA A 92 -16.27 5.84 -13.92
N THR A 93 -16.40 5.02 -12.87
CA THR A 93 -15.29 4.69 -11.97
C THR A 93 -14.28 3.78 -12.66
N LEU A 94 -14.74 2.77 -13.42
CA LEU A 94 -13.87 1.91 -14.23
C LEU A 94 -13.18 2.71 -15.35
N ASP A 95 -13.89 3.63 -15.99
CA ASP A 95 -13.30 4.56 -16.97
C ASP A 95 -12.21 5.43 -16.35
N GLN A 96 -12.41 5.89 -15.12
CA GLN A 96 -11.39 6.62 -14.40
C GLN A 96 -10.18 5.73 -14.06
N LEU A 97 -10.38 4.47 -13.65
CA LEU A 97 -9.29 3.53 -13.40
C LEU A 97 -8.43 3.30 -14.66
N ARG A 98 -9.04 3.25 -15.85
CA ARG A 98 -8.29 3.14 -17.13
C ARG A 98 -7.25 4.25 -17.31
N SER A 99 -7.43 5.42 -16.71
CA SER A 99 -6.43 6.51 -16.78
C SER A 99 -5.14 6.25 -15.98
N PHE A 100 -5.15 5.25 -15.10
CA PHE A 100 -3.97 4.78 -14.36
C PHE A 100 -3.28 3.59 -15.02
N ALA A 101 -3.89 2.98 -16.04
CA ALA A 101 -3.31 1.87 -16.78
C ALA A 101 -2.31 2.40 -17.83
N GLU A 102 -1.09 2.66 -17.37
CA GLU A 102 0.03 3.12 -18.18
C GLU A 102 1.08 2.00 -18.37
N ASP A 103 1.93 2.09 -19.40
CA ASP A 103 2.78 0.96 -19.83
C ASP A 103 4.10 0.82 -19.05
N ARG A 104 4.46 1.78 -18.18
CA ARG A 104 5.78 1.81 -17.55
C ARG A 104 5.89 0.87 -16.35
N TYR A 105 4.81 0.71 -15.60
CA TYR A 105 4.77 -0.06 -14.36
C TYR A 105 3.66 -1.12 -14.39
N LEU A 106 3.86 -2.18 -13.61
CA LEU A 106 2.78 -3.11 -13.29
C LEU A 106 1.96 -2.53 -12.15
N HIS A 107 0.64 -2.56 -12.30
CA HIS A 107 -0.31 -2.03 -11.35
C HIS A 107 -1.02 -3.19 -10.65
N GLN A 108 -0.29 -3.92 -9.80
CA GLN A 108 -0.83 -5.09 -9.11
C GLN A 108 -2.13 -4.70 -8.42
N THR A 109 -3.20 -5.41 -8.76
CA THR A 109 -4.56 -5.03 -8.38
C THR A 109 -5.17 -6.15 -7.57
N VAL A 110 -5.66 -5.83 -6.38
CA VAL A 110 -6.38 -6.77 -5.53
C VAL A 110 -7.84 -6.32 -5.42
N VAL A 111 -8.74 -7.28 -5.61
CA VAL A 111 -10.19 -7.08 -5.55
C VAL A 111 -10.76 -7.90 -4.40
N ALA A 112 -11.48 -7.23 -3.49
CA ALA A 112 -12.12 -7.83 -2.34
C ALA A 112 -13.62 -7.48 -2.31
N ALA A 113 -14.47 -8.49 -2.47
CA ALA A 113 -15.92 -8.33 -2.34
C ALA A 113 -16.35 -8.23 -0.87
N ALA A 114 -17.43 -7.50 -0.61
CA ALA A 114 -17.95 -7.34 0.75
C ALA A 114 -18.31 -8.72 1.36
N GLY A 115 -17.66 -9.06 2.48
CA GLY A 115 -17.87 -10.36 3.16
C GLY A 115 -17.23 -11.56 2.47
N ALA A 116 -16.46 -11.36 1.39
CA ALA A 116 -15.69 -12.45 0.79
C ALA A 116 -14.52 -12.84 1.68
N ARG A 117 -14.30 -14.14 1.81
CA ARG A 117 -13.15 -14.72 2.54
C ARG A 117 -11.89 -14.76 1.67
N VAL A 118 -12.02 -14.51 0.37
CA VAL A 118 -10.96 -14.68 -0.63
C VAL A 118 -10.90 -13.44 -1.50
N GLU A 119 -9.70 -12.87 -1.58
CA GLU A 119 -9.32 -11.79 -2.48
C GLU A 119 -8.93 -12.35 -3.85
N ARG A 120 -9.19 -11.60 -4.92
CA ARG A 120 -8.64 -11.90 -6.25
C ARG A 120 -7.47 -10.96 -6.53
N PHE A 121 -6.32 -11.54 -6.85
CA PHE A 121 -5.11 -10.81 -7.24
C PHE A 121 -4.97 -10.83 -8.76
N PHE A 122 -4.60 -9.68 -9.33
CA PHE A 122 -4.23 -9.49 -10.73
C PHE A 122 -2.83 -8.89 -10.79
N GLU A 123 -1.97 -9.45 -11.65
CA GLU A 123 -0.60 -8.95 -11.85
C GLU A 123 -0.55 -7.53 -12.41
N ASP A 124 -1.63 -7.06 -13.05
CA ASP A 124 -1.75 -5.71 -13.57
C ASP A 124 -3.22 -5.26 -13.69
N LEU A 125 -3.44 -3.94 -13.67
CA LEU A 125 -4.77 -3.32 -13.71
C LEU A 125 -5.58 -3.63 -14.99
N PRO A 126 -4.99 -3.64 -16.21
CA PRO A 126 -5.72 -4.01 -17.42
C PRO A 126 -6.39 -5.40 -17.35
N LEU A 127 -5.81 -6.35 -16.63
CA LEU A 127 -6.38 -7.69 -16.47
C LEU A 127 -7.63 -7.67 -15.60
N ALA A 128 -7.59 -6.93 -14.48
CA ALA A 128 -8.77 -6.74 -13.63
C ALA A 128 -9.90 -6.02 -14.39
N LEU A 129 -9.55 -4.98 -15.17
CA LEU A 129 -10.50 -4.24 -16.02
C LEU A 129 -11.17 -5.17 -17.05
N ALA A 130 -10.40 -5.98 -17.78
CA ALA A 130 -10.92 -6.92 -18.76
C ALA A 130 -11.81 -8.03 -18.15
N GLU A 131 -11.61 -8.38 -16.88
CA GLU A 131 -12.49 -9.30 -16.16
C GLU A 131 -13.80 -8.62 -15.74
N SER A 132 -13.74 -7.36 -15.30
CA SER A 132 -14.93 -6.59 -14.91
C SER A 132 -15.89 -6.31 -16.06
N GLU A 133 -15.39 -6.20 -17.29
CA GLU A 133 -16.21 -6.06 -18.50
C GLU A 133 -17.16 -7.25 -18.74
N ARG A 134 -16.89 -8.39 -18.11
CA ARG A 134 -17.75 -9.59 -18.14
C ARG A 134 -18.86 -9.56 -17.10
N GLY A 135 -18.96 -8.47 -16.32
CA GLY A 135 -19.95 -8.30 -15.25
C GLY A 135 -19.53 -8.87 -13.90
N GLU A 136 -18.30 -9.38 -13.78
CA GLU A 136 -17.72 -9.85 -12.52
C GLU A 136 -17.08 -8.67 -11.75
N LEU A 137 -16.75 -8.86 -10.46
CA LEU A 137 -15.93 -7.91 -9.66
C LEU A 137 -16.56 -6.53 -9.37
N LEU A 138 -17.80 -6.29 -9.78
CA LEU A 138 -18.48 -4.98 -9.64
C LEU A 138 -19.01 -4.71 -8.23
N ASP A 139 -19.16 -5.74 -7.40
CA ASP A 139 -19.60 -5.65 -6.00
C ASP A 139 -18.41 -5.81 -5.04
N ALA A 140 -17.35 -5.05 -5.31
CA ALA A 140 -16.09 -5.18 -4.59
C ALA A 140 -15.36 -3.85 -4.41
N GLU A 141 -14.44 -3.82 -3.47
CA GLU A 141 -13.41 -2.82 -3.37
C GLU A 141 -12.18 -3.27 -4.15
N TRP A 142 -11.62 -2.38 -4.96
CA TRP A 142 -10.36 -2.61 -5.65
C TRP A 142 -9.29 -1.74 -5.02
N ARG A 143 -8.11 -2.31 -4.79
CA ARG A 143 -6.90 -1.59 -4.41
C ARG A 143 -5.83 -1.86 -5.44
N ILE A 144 -5.29 -0.79 -6.00
CA ILE A 144 -4.37 -0.82 -7.12
C ILE A 144 -3.04 -0.26 -6.61
N HIS A 145 -1.97 -1.04 -6.77
CA HIS A 145 -0.62 -0.58 -6.50
C HIS A 145 -0.23 0.50 -7.52
N PHE A 146 -0.40 1.75 -7.11
CA PHE A 146 -0.02 2.95 -7.83
C PHE A 146 0.14 4.05 -6.79
N HIS A 147 1.36 4.57 -6.60
CA HIS A 147 1.62 5.59 -5.58
C HIS A 147 0.99 6.92 -5.99
N VAL A 148 -0.11 7.27 -5.32
CA VAL A 148 -0.75 8.59 -5.44
C VAL A 148 -0.29 9.50 -4.31
N PRO A 149 -0.27 10.84 -4.51
CA PRO A 149 0.21 11.76 -3.50
C PRO A 149 -0.46 11.54 -2.14
N ILE A 150 0.33 11.42 -1.07
CA ILE A 150 -0.13 10.93 0.23
C ILE A 150 -1.16 11.82 0.93
N TYR A 151 -1.30 13.09 0.52
CA TYR A 151 -2.29 14.02 1.05
C TYR A 151 -3.67 13.88 0.38
N LEU A 152 -3.79 13.14 -0.73
CA LEU A 152 -5.06 12.95 -1.41
C LEU A 152 -5.94 11.98 -0.65
N GLU A 153 -7.22 12.32 -0.52
CA GLU A 153 -8.23 11.42 0.05
C GLU A 153 -9.16 10.89 -1.04
N ARG A 154 -9.59 11.79 -1.95
CA ARG A 154 -10.49 11.49 -3.05
C ARG A 154 -10.09 12.28 -4.28
N PHE A 155 -10.21 11.67 -5.44
CA PHE A 155 -10.01 12.30 -6.74
C PHE A 155 -11.03 11.74 -7.72
N GLY A 156 -12.01 12.54 -8.10
CA GLY A 156 -13.17 12.06 -8.85
C GLY A 156 -13.94 11.02 -8.05
N ARG A 157 -14.15 9.83 -8.64
CA ARG A 157 -14.86 8.70 -8.01
C ARG A 157 -13.91 7.76 -7.25
N LEU A 158 -12.62 7.90 -7.47
CA LEU A 158 -11.59 7.13 -6.80
C LEU A 158 -11.17 7.79 -5.48
N GLN A 159 -10.63 6.97 -4.61
CA GLN A 159 -10.08 7.35 -3.31
C GLN A 159 -8.61 6.95 -3.23
N ALA A 160 -7.89 7.51 -2.27
CA ALA A 160 -6.58 7.01 -1.90
C ALA A 160 -6.67 6.17 -0.62
N THR A 161 -5.73 5.28 -0.38
CA THR A 161 -5.62 4.58 0.91
C THR A 161 -4.93 5.42 1.99
N ARG A 162 -5.04 6.75 1.92
CA ARG A 162 -4.36 7.70 2.82
C ARG A 162 -4.62 7.41 4.31
N GLU A 163 -5.81 6.96 4.66
CA GLU A 163 -6.16 6.58 6.04
C GLU A 163 -5.25 5.48 6.61
N GLN A 164 -4.67 4.63 5.76
CA GLN A 164 -3.75 3.58 6.16
C GLN A 164 -2.44 4.16 6.73
N ILE A 165 -2.04 5.36 6.30
CA ILE A 165 -0.88 6.06 6.87
C ILE A 165 -1.14 6.41 8.33
N GLU A 166 -2.33 6.95 8.64
CA GLU A 166 -2.71 7.29 10.02
C GLU A 166 -2.76 6.04 10.90
N GLN A 167 -3.34 4.95 10.38
CA GLN A 167 -3.39 3.66 11.06
C GLN A 167 -2.00 3.07 11.30
N CYS A 168 -1.11 3.14 10.31
CA CYS A 168 0.28 2.69 10.42
C CYS A 168 1.03 3.49 11.49
N LEU A 169 0.94 4.82 11.48
CA LEU A 169 1.59 5.66 12.48
C LEU A 169 1.08 5.37 13.89
N ALA A 170 -0.23 5.13 14.06
CA ALA A 170 -0.80 4.79 15.34
C ALA A 170 -0.31 3.43 15.85
N ALA A 171 -0.26 2.43 14.97
CA ALA A 171 0.20 1.08 15.28
C ALA A 171 1.71 1.01 15.52
N ALA A 172 2.52 1.74 14.74
CA ALA A 172 3.97 1.79 14.89
C ALA A 172 4.35 2.18 16.31
N ARG A 173 3.68 3.16 16.92
CA ARG A 173 3.95 3.60 18.31
C ARG A 173 3.71 2.52 19.36
N GLN A 174 2.87 1.54 19.08
CA GLN A 174 2.55 0.45 20.00
C GLN A 174 3.43 -0.77 19.76
N HIS A 175 3.77 -1.03 18.50
CA HIS A 175 4.30 -2.33 18.08
C HIS A 175 5.71 -2.27 17.49
N ALA A 176 6.25 -1.09 17.21
CA ALA A 176 7.55 -0.94 16.57
C ALA A 176 8.34 0.29 17.06
N ALA A 177 9.66 0.19 17.12
CA ALA A 177 10.54 1.32 17.43
C ALA A 177 11.10 1.94 16.13
N VAL A 178 10.20 2.36 15.23
CA VAL A 178 10.59 2.91 13.91
C VAL A 178 11.00 4.36 14.04
N GLU A 179 12.24 4.67 13.65
CA GLU A 179 12.78 6.03 13.59
C GLU A 179 12.86 6.57 12.14
N HIS A 180 12.83 5.69 11.14
CA HIS A 180 13.02 6.05 9.74
C HIS A 180 11.70 5.94 8.96
N TYR A 181 11.18 7.09 8.55
CA TYR A 181 10.02 7.22 7.67
C TYR A 181 10.47 7.83 6.34
N GLU A 182 10.10 7.18 5.24
CA GLU A 182 10.38 7.63 3.88
C GLU A 182 9.05 7.98 3.20
N VAL A 183 8.85 9.25 2.85
CA VAL A 183 7.68 9.68 2.08
C VAL A 183 7.95 9.41 0.60
N GLU A 184 7.12 8.58 -0.02
CA GLU A 184 7.45 8.00 -1.31
C GLU A 184 6.26 7.98 -2.27
N THR A 185 6.39 8.77 -3.33
CA THR A 185 5.50 8.77 -4.50
C THR A 185 6.37 8.72 -5.75
N TYR A 186 6.54 7.55 -6.36
CA TYR A 186 7.34 7.40 -7.59
C TYR A 186 6.61 7.87 -8.85
N ALA A 187 5.28 7.90 -8.82
CA ALA A 187 4.46 7.98 -10.02
C ALA A 187 4.26 9.41 -10.56
N TRP A 188 4.95 10.43 -10.02
CA TRP A 188 4.76 11.84 -10.40
C TRP A 188 4.75 12.10 -11.91
N GLY A 189 5.58 11.38 -12.67
CA GLY A 189 5.66 11.53 -14.13
C GLY A 189 4.53 10.88 -14.93
N VAL A 190 3.80 9.95 -14.32
CA VAL A 190 2.77 9.12 -14.97
C VAL A 190 1.38 9.27 -14.33
N LEU A 191 1.24 10.13 -13.31
CA LEU A 191 -0.06 10.49 -12.76
C LEU A 191 -1.00 11.02 -13.87
N PRO A 192 -2.32 10.79 -13.76
CA PRO A 192 -3.29 11.49 -14.59
C PRO A 192 -3.14 13.02 -14.50
N ASP A 193 -3.37 13.74 -15.60
CA ASP A 193 -3.12 15.19 -15.67
C ASP A 193 -3.82 16.00 -14.57
N ALA A 194 -5.02 15.57 -14.15
CA ALA A 194 -5.78 16.21 -13.08
C ALA A 194 -5.10 16.16 -11.69
N LEU A 195 -4.14 15.25 -11.50
CA LEU A 195 -3.40 15.05 -10.24
C LEU A 195 -1.98 15.62 -10.28
N LYS A 196 -1.51 16.09 -11.45
CA LYS A 196 -0.17 16.61 -11.60
C LYS A 196 -0.02 17.94 -10.87
N GLN A 197 1.12 18.09 -10.21
CA GLN A 197 1.55 19.36 -9.64
C GLN A 197 2.33 20.17 -10.69
N PRO A 198 2.38 21.51 -10.57
CA PRO A 198 3.11 22.36 -11.52
C PRO A 198 4.58 21.97 -11.67
N THR A 199 5.19 21.45 -10.60
CA THR A 199 6.56 20.93 -10.61
C THR A 199 6.67 19.73 -9.66
N LEU A 200 7.62 18.82 -9.92
CA LEU A 200 7.96 17.72 -9.03
C LEU A 200 8.31 18.20 -7.62
N ALA A 201 9.12 19.27 -7.52
CA ALA A 201 9.53 19.84 -6.24
C ALA A 201 8.34 20.34 -5.40
N ALA A 202 7.32 20.93 -6.04
CA ALA A 202 6.11 21.36 -5.35
C ALA A 202 5.30 20.16 -4.82
N GLY A 203 5.24 19.07 -5.58
CA GLY A 203 4.61 17.82 -5.14
C GLY A 203 5.29 17.22 -3.92
N ILE A 204 6.60 17.01 -3.98
CA ILE A 204 7.41 16.48 -2.87
C ILE A 204 7.28 17.37 -1.63
N ALA A 205 7.36 18.70 -1.80
CA ALA A 205 7.21 19.64 -0.69
C ALA A 205 5.83 19.55 -0.03
N ALA A 206 4.75 19.39 -0.81
CA ALA A 206 3.40 19.21 -0.28
C ALA A 206 3.28 17.92 0.54
N GLU A 207 3.83 16.81 0.07
CA GLU A 207 3.81 15.54 0.80
C GLU A 207 4.59 15.62 2.12
N LEU A 208 5.80 16.17 2.09
CA LEU A 208 6.62 16.31 3.30
C LEU A 208 5.97 17.24 4.34
N ASN A 209 5.36 18.34 3.90
CA ASN A 209 4.65 19.24 4.80
C ASN A 209 3.43 18.56 5.42
N TRP A 210 2.61 17.87 4.61
CA TRP A 210 1.45 17.13 5.10
C TRP A 210 1.84 16.03 6.10
N PHE A 211 2.88 15.25 5.78
CA PHE A 211 3.35 14.19 6.66
C PHE A 211 3.89 14.75 7.98
N ARG A 212 4.66 15.86 7.94
CA ARG A 212 5.15 16.54 9.15
C ARG A 212 4.01 17.01 10.03
N GLU A 213 2.96 17.59 9.45
CA GLU A 213 1.77 18.01 10.20
C GLU A 213 1.00 16.83 10.80
N LEU A 214 0.85 15.74 10.05
CA LEU A 214 0.23 14.52 10.57
C LEU A 214 1.05 13.94 11.74
N ALA A 215 2.34 13.71 11.55
CA ALA A 215 3.23 13.17 12.58
C ALA A 215 3.28 14.08 13.82
N GLY A 216 3.29 15.40 13.63
CA GLY A 216 3.25 16.38 14.71
C GLY A 216 1.95 16.36 15.52
N ARG A 217 0.79 16.15 14.87
CA ARG A 217 -0.49 15.96 15.59
C ARG A 217 -0.52 14.65 16.38
N MET A 218 0.23 13.65 15.92
CA MET A 218 0.28 12.36 16.59
C MET A 218 1.27 12.36 17.76
N ASN A 219 2.37 13.12 17.73
CA ASN A 219 3.31 13.30 18.85
C ASN A 219 3.02 14.58 19.68
N PRO A 220 2.15 14.55 20.70
CA PRO A 220 2.09 15.62 21.70
C PRO A 220 3.31 15.62 22.63
#